data_AF-A0A4U9V154-F1
#
_entry.id   AF-A0A4U9V154-F1
#
_cell.length_a   1.000
_cell.length_b   1.000
_cell.length_c   1.000
_cell.angle_alpha   90.00
_cell.angle_beta   90.00
_cell.angle_gamma   90.00
#
_symmetry.space_group_name_H-M   'P 1'
#
loop_
_entity.id
_entity.type
_entity.pdbx_description
1 polymer ?
#
loop_
_entity_poly.entity_id
_entity_poly.type
_entity_poly.pdbx_seq_one_letter_code
_entity_poly.pdbx_strand_id
1 'polypeptide(L)'
;MKVGEAIKRRWQAWGIGAMLILQCSHVAADGGLSLDRTRVIFQQANMAQSVTLRNRGEALYLVKSVITRDIAGKVTAPFWVTPPLFRLEPRSQNTLRILRQGESLPQDRESLFYFSALAIPATAKPTGNSENQPKVAGALSLGVRSVIKMFYRPTGLVMKPTQAYEQLTFSYKNGNVTANNDSPYFLSLASLTLGTHSVNLNQVPSMVAPYSSVVFATPPVTQVSWQLITDYGSVTERKTISISSTKNGKITAEK
;
A
#
# COMPACT_ATOMS: atom_id res chain seq x y z
N MET A 1 63.58 43.96 -23.44
CA MET A 1 63.76 45.36 -23.86
C MET A 1 62.61 45.73 -24.79
N LYS A 2 61.79 46.71 -24.36
CA LYS A 2 60.68 47.41 -25.04
C LYS A 2 59.40 46.59 -25.35
N VAL A 3 58.30 46.84 -24.62
CA VAL A 3 57.20 47.84 -24.89
C VAL A 3 56.14 47.19 -25.81
N GLY A 4 54.84 47.20 -25.58
CA GLY A 4 53.96 47.81 -24.59
C GLY A 4 52.50 47.40 -24.93
N GLU A 5 51.59 47.51 -23.95
CA GLU A 5 50.15 47.29 -24.09
C GLU A 5 49.45 48.34 -24.97
N ALA A 6 48.35 47.96 -25.62
CA ALA A 6 47.04 48.65 -25.68
C ALA A 6 46.12 47.94 -26.70
N ILE A 7 45.08 47.20 -26.30
CA ILE A 7 43.73 47.63 -25.88
C ILE A 7 42.83 48.18 -27.02
N LYS A 8 41.66 47.51 -27.14
CA LYS A 8 40.34 47.90 -27.69
C LYS A 8 40.09 47.73 -29.21
N ARG A 9 39.14 46.84 -29.55
CA ARG A 9 37.72 47.22 -29.80
C ARG A 9 36.80 46.02 -30.08
N ARG A 10 35.69 45.99 -29.31
CA ARG A 10 34.47 45.18 -29.48
C ARG A 10 33.75 45.55 -30.77
N TRP A 11 33.31 44.54 -31.53
CA TRP A 11 32.11 44.61 -32.38
C TRP A 11 31.33 43.31 -32.21
N GLN A 12 30.13 43.42 -31.65
CA GLN A 12 29.14 42.33 -31.64
C GLN A 12 28.46 42.29 -33.00
N ALA A 13 28.27 41.09 -33.54
CA ALA A 13 27.31 40.84 -34.61
C ALA A 13 26.52 39.58 -34.25
N TRP A 14 25.20 39.72 -34.30
CA TRP A 14 24.19 38.80 -33.78
C TRP A 14 24.07 37.55 -34.66
N GLY A 15 24.22 36.37 -34.05
CA GLY A 15 23.80 35.10 -34.64
C GLY A 15 22.39 34.75 -34.18
N ILE A 16 21.45 34.73 -35.11
CA ILE A 16 20.08 34.26 -34.91
C ILE A 16 20.13 32.74 -34.70
N GLY A 17 20.11 32.30 -33.44
CA GLY A 17 19.94 30.90 -33.08
C GLY A 17 18.46 30.58 -32.91
N ALA A 18 17.85 29.97 -33.92
CA ALA A 18 16.53 29.36 -33.78
C ALA A 18 16.62 28.17 -32.80
N MET A 19 16.39 28.44 -31.51
CA MET A 19 16.33 27.42 -30.47
C MET A 19 14.99 26.69 -30.59
N LEU A 20 15.01 25.56 -31.28
CA LEU A 20 13.90 24.61 -31.32
C LEU A 20 13.71 24.07 -29.90
N ILE A 21 12.74 24.62 -29.16
CA ILE A 21 12.34 24.12 -27.84
C ILE A 21 11.67 22.77 -28.07
N LEU A 22 12.46 21.70 -27.95
CA LEU A 22 11.98 20.33 -27.94
C LEU A 22 11.14 20.17 -26.65
N GLN A 23 9.83 20.37 -26.76
CA GLN A 23 8.89 20.08 -25.68
C GLN A 23 8.85 18.56 -25.49
N CYS A 24 9.70 18.05 -24.60
CA CYS A 24 9.58 16.71 -24.06
C CYS A 24 8.25 16.63 -23.30
N SER A 25 7.20 16.20 -23.99
CA SER A 25 6.01 15.69 -23.34
C SER A 25 6.44 14.43 -22.60
N HIS A 26 6.61 14.54 -21.28
CA HIS A 26 6.74 13.38 -20.43
C HIS A 26 5.44 12.59 -20.52
N VAL A 27 5.38 11.64 -21.46
CA VAL A 27 4.43 10.53 -21.35
C VAL A 27 4.87 9.78 -20.11
N ALA A 28 4.22 10.09 -18.98
CA ALA A 28 4.21 9.17 -17.86
C ALA A 28 3.78 7.82 -18.45
N ALA A 29 4.61 6.79 -18.31
CA ALA A 29 4.23 5.44 -18.66
C ALA A 29 3.13 4.98 -17.69
N ASP A 30 1.90 5.47 -17.90
CA ASP A 30 0.68 5.06 -17.21
C ASP A 30 0.20 3.76 -17.85
N GLY A 31 0.96 2.69 -17.61
CA GLY A 31 0.77 1.40 -18.25
C GLY A 31 0.97 0.29 -17.25
N GLY A 32 0.04 0.12 -16.31
CA GLY A 32 0.15 -0.90 -15.27
C GLY A 32 -1.19 -1.48 -14.83
N LEU A 33 -1.11 -2.61 -14.15
CA LEU A 33 -2.24 -3.21 -13.44
C LEU A 33 -2.49 -2.45 -12.14
N SER A 34 -3.74 -2.09 -11.89
CA SER A 34 -4.13 -1.35 -10.68
C SER A 34 -5.49 -1.80 -10.16
N LEU A 35 -5.67 -1.74 -8.84
CA LEU A 35 -6.95 -1.94 -8.19
C LEU A 35 -7.61 -0.57 -7.93
N ASP A 36 -8.94 -0.52 -7.91
CA ASP A 36 -9.71 0.69 -7.60
C ASP A 36 -9.61 1.14 -6.14
N ARG A 37 -8.99 0.31 -5.28
CA ARG A 37 -8.84 0.54 -3.85
C ARG A 37 -7.59 -0.14 -3.30
N THR A 38 -7.10 0.35 -2.17
CA THR A 38 -5.93 -0.20 -1.46
C THR A 38 -6.30 -1.20 -0.36
N ARG A 39 -7.60 -1.35 -0.07
CA ARG A 39 -8.17 -2.29 0.89
C ARG A 39 -9.65 -2.52 0.64
N VAL A 40 -10.16 -3.65 1.13
CA VAL A 40 -11.57 -4.04 1.02
C VAL A 40 -12.19 -4.06 2.40
N ILE A 41 -13.31 -3.36 2.59
CA ILE A 41 -14.18 -3.56 3.76
C ILE A 41 -15.37 -4.40 3.32
N PHE A 42 -15.48 -5.62 3.84
CA PHE A 42 -16.63 -6.50 3.61
C PHE A 42 -17.56 -6.39 4.81
N GLN A 43 -18.66 -5.64 4.67
CA GLN A 43 -19.67 -5.52 5.72
C GLN A 43 -20.47 -6.82 5.82
N GLN A 44 -20.69 -7.33 7.04
CA GLN A 44 -21.49 -8.53 7.28
C GLN A 44 -22.91 -8.44 6.71
N ALA A 45 -23.52 -7.25 6.76
CA ALA A 45 -24.84 -6.99 6.20
C ALA A 45 -24.90 -7.13 4.67
N ASN A 46 -23.75 -7.08 3.98
CA ASN A 46 -23.71 -7.17 2.53
C ASN A 46 -23.54 -8.62 2.09
N MET A 47 -24.34 -9.04 1.10
CA MET A 47 -24.17 -10.36 0.48
C MET A 47 -22.89 -10.43 -0.37
N ALA A 48 -22.45 -9.29 -0.90
CA ALA A 48 -21.30 -9.19 -1.79
C ALA A 48 -20.56 -7.86 -1.64
N GLN A 49 -19.28 -7.85 -2.03
CA GLN A 49 -18.47 -6.64 -2.16
C GLN A 49 -17.71 -6.67 -3.48
N SER A 50 -17.53 -5.52 -4.13
CA SER A 50 -16.87 -5.43 -5.43
C SER A 50 -15.47 -4.82 -5.34
N VAL A 51 -14.57 -5.29 -6.20
CA VAL A 51 -13.22 -4.76 -6.41
C VAL A 51 -12.96 -4.70 -7.91
N THR A 52 -12.46 -3.59 -8.43
CA THR A 52 -12.20 -3.45 -9.87
C THR A 52 -10.69 -3.53 -10.13
N LEU A 53 -10.29 -4.42 -11.02
CA LEU A 53 -8.93 -4.51 -11.55
C LEU A 53 -8.89 -3.83 -12.92
N ARG A 54 -7.97 -2.89 -13.09
CA ARG A 54 -7.75 -2.14 -14.32
C ARG A 54 -6.40 -2.51 -14.93
N ASN A 55 -6.40 -2.74 -16.24
CA ASN A 55 -5.20 -2.83 -17.05
C ASN A 55 -5.06 -1.56 -17.87
N ARG A 56 -4.15 -0.67 -17.47
CA ARG A 56 -3.82 0.51 -18.26
C ARG A 56 -2.73 0.26 -19.29
N GLY A 57 -2.12 -0.93 -19.29
CA GLY A 57 -1.08 -1.30 -20.23
C GLY A 57 -1.62 -1.87 -21.55
N GLU A 58 -0.69 -2.16 -22.44
CA GLU A 58 -0.94 -2.82 -23.74
C GLU A 58 -0.84 -4.35 -23.65
N ALA A 59 -0.39 -4.88 -22.52
CA ALA A 59 -0.21 -6.31 -22.34
C ALA A 59 -1.54 -6.99 -22.02
N LEU A 60 -1.71 -8.21 -22.52
CA LEU A 60 -2.83 -9.07 -22.17
C LEU A 60 -2.52 -9.93 -20.96
N TYR A 61 -3.47 -10.08 -20.05
CA TYR A 61 -3.30 -10.88 -18.83
C TYR A 61 -4.35 -11.97 -18.67
N LEU A 62 -3.92 -13.13 -18.19
CA LEU A 62 -4.78 -14.07 -17.49
C LEU A 62 -4.72 -13.76 -16.00
N VAL A 63 -5.86 -13.45 -15.38
CA VAL A 63 -5.93 -13.02 -13.98
C VAL A 63 -6.62 -14.09 -13.15
N LYS A 64 -5.93 -14.57 -12.12
CA LYS A 64 -6.49 -15.40 -11.05
C LYS A 64 -6.78 -14.55 -9.82
N SER A 65 -7.98 -14.61 -9.27
CA SER A 65 -8.38 -13.88 -8.08
C SER A 65 -8.82 -14.82 -6.95
N VAL A 66 -8.42 -14.52 -5.71
CA VAL A 66 -8.71 -15.35 -4.53
C VAL A 66 -8.71 -14.53 -3.25
N ILE A 67 -9.46 -14.96 -2.24
CA ILE A 67 -9.35 -14.48 -0.85
C ILE A 67 -8.64 -15.54 -0.01
N THR A 68 -7.63 -15.13 0.76
CA THR A 68 -6.88 -16.01 1.68
C THR A 68 -6.81 -15.42 3.09
N ARG A 69 -6.53 -16.25 4.09
CA ARG A 69 -6.31 -15.79 5.48
C ARG A 69 -4.92 -15.20 5.69
N ASP A 70 -3.96 -15.58 4.86
CA ASP A 70 -2.57 -15.14 4.92
C ASP A 70 -2.10 -14.49 3.61
N ILE A 71 -1.06 -13.67 3.70
CA ILE A 71 -0.45 -12.98 2.54
C ILE A 71 0.19 -13.99 1.57
N ALA A 72 0.76 -15.09 2.07
CA ALA A 72 1.40 -16.09 1.21
C ALA A 72 0.37 -16.87 0.35
N GLY A 73 -0.92 -16.81 0.72
CA GLY A 73 -2.01 -17.41 -0.03
C GLY A 73 -2.15 -18.91 0.19
N LYS A 74 -1.65 -19.43 1.32
CA LYS A 74 -1.63 -20.86 1.64
C LYS A 74 -2.88 -21.32 2.38
N VAL A 75 -3.56 -20.41 3.08
CA VAL A 75 -4.68 -20.70 3.95
C VAL A 75 -5.97 -20.17 3.32
N THR A 76 -6.92 -21.07 3.11
CA THR A 76 -8.23 -20.75 2.54
C THR A 76 -9.05 -19.85 3.47
N ALA A 77 -9.84 -18.98 2.87
CA ALA A 77 -10.77 -18.09 3.57
C ALA A 77 -12.22 -18.45 3.17
N PRO A 78 -13.22 -18.15 4.02
CA PRO A 78 -14.63 -18.41 3.73
C PRO A 78 -15.23 -17.37 2.76
N PHE A 79 -14.52 -17.08 1.68
CA PHE A 79 -14.94 -16.11 0.68
C PHE A 79 -14.56 -16.59 -0.72
N TRP A 80 -15.47 -16.39 -1.67
CA TRP A 80 -15.25 -16.68 -3.08
C TRP A 80 -15.16 -15.38 -3.87
N VAL A 81 -14.38 -15.41 -4.96
CA VAL A 81 -14.27 -14.29 -5.89
C VAL A 81 -14.78 -14.75 -7.26
N THR A 82 -15.65 -13.95 -7.86
CA THR A 82 -16.22 -14.22 -9.19
C THR A 82 -15.93 -13.04 -10.13
N PRO A 83 -15.36 -13.29 -11.34
CA PRO A 83 -14.80 -14.56 -11.79
C PRO A 83 -13.46 -14.90 -11.09
N PRO A 84 -13.21 -16.17 -10.71
CA PRO A 84 -11.95 -16.56 -10.05
C PRO A 84 -10.77 -16.62 -11.03
N LEU A 85 -11.03 -16.79 -12.33
CA LEU A 85 -10.04 -16.78 -13.40
C LEU A 85 -10.67 -16.11 -14.62
N PHE A 86 -10.00 -15.12 -15.20
CA PHE A 86 -10.52 -14.41 -16.36
C PHE A 86 -9.40 -13.78 -17.20
N ARG A 87 -9.72 -13.49 -18.45
CA ARG A 87 -8.85 -12.76 -19.36
C ARG A 87 -9.11 -11.26 -19.22
N LEU A 88 -8.03 -10.48 -19.07
CA LEU A 88 -8.07 -9.03 -18.97
C LEU A 88 -7.34 -8.43 -20.18
N GLU A 89 -8.10 -7.79 -21.05
CA GLU A 89 -7.61 -7.19 -22.30
C GLU A 89 -6.74 -5.95 -22.04
N PRO A 90 -5.89 -5.57 -23.00
CA PRO A 90 -5.24 -4.26 -23.02
C PRO A 90 -6.25 -3.13 -22.80
N ARG A 91 -5.83 -2.07 -22.08
CA ARG A 91 -6.64 -0.86 -21.85
C ARG A 91 -8.06 -1.13 -21.33
N SER A 92 -8.27 -2.22 -20.58
CA SER A 92 -9.58 -2.66 -20.11
C SER A 92 -9.65 -2.73 -18.58
N GLN A 93 -10.85 -2.97 -18.05
CA GLN A 93 -11.05 -3.25 -16.64
C GLN A 93 -12.07 -4.37 -16.44
N ASN A 94 -11.96 -5.07 -15.32
CA ASN A 94 -12.96 -6.05 -14.91
C ASN A 94 -13.31 -5.86 -13.43
N THR A 95 -14.59 -6.00 -13.10
CA THR A 95 -15.09 -5.92 -11.73
C THR A 95 -15.29 -7.32 -11.17
N LEU A 96 -14.58 -7.58 -10.08
CA LEU A 96 -14.64 -8.82 -9.33
C LEU A 96 -15.65 -8.67 -8.19
N ARG A 97 -16.43 -9.71 -7.94
CA ARG A 97 -17.40 -9.78 -6.84
C ARG A 97 -16.92 -10.79 -5.81
N ILE A 98 -16.80 -10.35 -4.58
CA ILE A 98 -16.45 -11.13 -3.40
C ILE A 98 -17.76 -11.55 -2.72
N LEU A 99 -17.88 -12.83 -2.38
CA LEU A 99 -19.06 -13.46 -1.78
C LEU A 99 -18.62 -14.22 -0.52
N ARG A 100 -19.46 -14.24 0.53
CA ARG A 100 -19.17 -14.97 1.78
C ARG A 100 -19.71 -16.41 1.72
N GLN A 101 -18.98 -17.36 2.30
CA GLN A 101 -19.33 -18.79 2.34
C GLN A 101 -19.99 -19.28 3.64
N GLY A 102 -20.68 -18.42 4.39
CA GLY A 102 -21.47 -18.85 5.55
C GLY A 102 -20.69 -19.35 6.78
N GLU A 103 -19.35 -19.41 6.76
CA GLU A 103 -18.56 -19.70 7.97
C GLU A 103 -18.84 -18.65 9.06
N SER A 104 -19.01 -19.11 10.30
CA SER A 104 -19.14 -18.22 11.45
C SER A 104 -17.83 -17.50 11.72
N LEU A 105 -17.89 -16.18 11.82
CA LEU A 105 -16.76 -15.31 12.13
C LEU A 105 -17.07 -14.54 13.42
N PRO A 106 -16.05 -14.09 14.18
CA PRO A 106 -16.24 -13.23 15.34
C PRO A 106 -17.22 -12.09 15.04
N GLN A 107 -18.16 -11.86 15.95
CA GLN A 107 -19.21 -10.85 15.82
C GLN A 107 -18.88 -9.56 16.60
N ASP A 108 -17.90 -9.62 17.49
CA ASP A 108 -17.47 -8.56 18.40
C ASP A 108 -16.26 -7.76 17.88
N ARG A 109 -15.65 -8.21 16.77
CA ARG A 109 -14.44 -7.60 16.18
C ARG A 109 -14.29 -7.92 14.70
N GLU A 110 -13.47 -7.11 14.02
CA GLU A 110 -13.08 -7.39 12.64
C GLU A 110 -12.27 -8.69 12.51
N SER A 111 -12.37 -9.30 11.33
CA SER A 111 -11.50 -10.41 10.90
C SER A 111 -10.70 -10.03 9.67
N LEU A 112 -9.41 -10.39 9.65
CA LEU A 112 -8.49 -10.05 8.56
C LEU A 112 -8.37 -11.18 7.54
N PHE A 113 -8.45 -10.78 6.28
CA PHE A 113 -8.22 -11.60 5.10
C PHE A 113 -7.40 -10.79 4.08
N TYR A 114 -7.06 -11.42 2.97
CA TYR A 114 -6.32 -10.79 1.89
C TYR A 114 -6.97 -11.12 0.56
N PHE A 115 -7.31 -10.07 -0.19
CA PHE A 115 -7.65 -10.21 -1.60
C PHE A 115 -6.36 -10.26 -2.40
N SER A 116 -6.23 -11.25 -3.29
CA SER A 116 -5.10 -11.37 -4.20
C SER A 116 -5.58 -11.49 -5.65
N ALA A 117 -4.95 -10.73 -6.54
CA ALA A 117 -5.06 -10.87 -7.98
C ALA A 117 -3.66 -11.16 -8.55
N LEU A 118 -3.47 -12.37 -9.09
CA LEU A 118 -2.28 -12.76 -9.83
C LEU A 118 -2.56 -12.59 -11.32
N ALA A 119 -1.86 -11.67 -11.96
CA ALA A 119 -1.94 -11.45 -13.39
C ALA A 119 -0.72 -12.03 -14.08
N ILE A 120 -0.97 -12.97 -14.98
CA ILE A 120 0.05 -13.66 -15.77
C ILE A 120 -0.01 -13.09 -17.18
N PRO A 121 1.03 -12.42 -17.67
CA PRO A 121 1.02 -11.89 -19.03
C PRO A 121 0.98 -13.05 -20.04
N ALA A 122 0.21 -12.89 -21.10
CA ALA A 122 0.29 -13.80 -22.23
C ALA A 122 1.70 -13.74 -22.81
N THR A 123 2.35 -14.90 -22.96
CA THR A 123 3.61 -14.96 -23.71
C THR A 123 3.29 -14.70 -25.18
N ALA A 124 4.03 -13.78 -25.80
CA ALA A 124 4.03 -13.70 -27.25
C ALA A 124 4.53 -15.07 -27.76
N LYS A 125 3.72 -15.75 -28.58
CA LYS A 125 4.28 -16.80 -29.44
C LYS A 125 5.40 -16.13 -30.25
N PRO A 126 6.58 -16.74 -30.38
CA PRO A 126 7.60 -16.20 -31.27
C PRO A 126 7.01 -16.22 -32.69
N THR A 127 6.49 -15.08 -33.13
CA THR A 127 6.09 -14.86 -34.52
C THR A 127 7.37 -14.62 -35.30
N GLY A 128 7.92 -15.68 -35.87
CA GLY A 128 9.11 -15.57 -36.70
C GLY A 128 9.70 -16.92 -37.06
N ASN A 129 9.18 -17.54 -38.12
CA ASN A 129 9.96 -18.45 -38.96
C ASN A 129 11.03 -17.63 -39.71
N SER A 130 11.99 -17.05 -38.99
CA SER A 130 13.21 -16.51 -39.61
C SER A 130 14.32 -17.51 -39.36
N GLU A 131 14.70 -18.22 -40.42
CA GLU A 131 15.73 -19.27 -40.46
C GLU A 131 17.13 -18.83 -40.01
N ASN A 132 17.36 -17.55 -39.68
CA ASN A 132 18.68 -16.98 -39.39
C ASN A 132 18.78 -16.19 -38.07
N GLN A 133 18.17 -16.65 -36.97
CA GLN A 133 18.51 -16.12 -35.64
C GLN A 133 18.89 -17.23 -34.64
N PRO A 134 19.97 -17.04 -33.85
CA PRO A 134 20.41 -18.03 -32.88
C PRO A 134 19.30 -18.32 -31.85
N LYS A 135 18.85 -19.58 -31.83
CA LYS A 135 17.78 -20.09 -30.97
C LYS A 135 18.24 -20.22 -29.52
N VAL A 136 18.24 -19.11 -28.78
CA VAL A 136 18.06 -19.12 -27.32
C VAL A 136 17.16 -17.95 -26.93
N ALA A 137 15.89 -18.00 -27.35
CA ALA A 137 14.87 -17.08 -26.86
C ALA A 137 14.18 -17.69 -25.64
N GLY A 138 14.85 -17.68 -24.48
CA GLY A 138 14.20 -18.00 -23.22
C GLY A 138 13.16 -16.92 -22.89
N ALA A 139 11.89 -17.16 -23.22
CA ALA A 139 10.81 -16.23 -22.89
C ALA A 139 10.54 -16.27 -21.37
N LEU A 140 11.10 -15.30 -20.64
CA LEU A 140 10.78 -15.10 -19.22
C LEU A 140 9.42 -14.41 -19.10
N SER A 141 8.42 -15.13 -18.57
CA SER A 141 7.12 -14.56 -18.21
C SER A 141 7.08 -14.25 -16.72
N LEU A 142 6.93 -12.97 -16.37
CA LEU A 142 6.85 -12.51 -14.98
C LEU A 142 5.40 -12.11 -14.65
N GLY A 143 4.76 -12.89 -13.78
CA GLY A 143 3.44 -12.55 -13.25
C GLY A 143 3.51 -11.47 -12.17
N VAL A 144 2.53 -10.58 -12.14
CA VAL A 144 2.39 -9.56 -11.09
C VAL A 144 1.28 -9.97 -10.14
N ARG A 145 1.59 -10.06 -8.85
CA ARG A 145 0.61 -10.39 -7.80
C ARG A 145 0.29 -9.15 -6.97
N SER A 146 -0.90 -8.60 -7.14
CA SER A 146 -1.43 -7.56 -6.27
C SER A 146 -2.12 -8.20 -5.07
N VAL A 147 -1.79 -7.76 -3.86
CA VAL A 147 -2.39 -8.23 -2.62
C VAL A 147 -2.81 -7.03 -1.79
N ILE A 148 -4.08 -6.97 -1.38
CA ILE A 148 -4.61 -5.94 -0.48
C ILE A 148 -5.33 -6.57 0.70
N LYS A 149 -5.30 -5.87 1.84
CA LYS A 149 -6.02 -6.29 3.05
C LYS A 149 -7.53 -6.25 2.79
N MET A 150 -8.22 -7.27 3.28
CA MET A 150 -9.67 -7.34 3.31
C MET A 150 -10.11 -7.51 4.77
N PHE A 151 -10.92 -6.59 5.25
CA PHE A 151 -11.48 -6.61 6.61
C PHE A 151 -12.93 -7.05 6.52
N TYR A 152 -13.25 -8.20 7.11
CA TYR A 152 -14.62 -8.58 7.39
C TYR A 152 -15.07 -7.84 8.64
N ARG A 153 -16.16 -7.08 8.52
CA ARG A 153 -16.66 -6.21 9.56
C ARG A 153 -18.06 -6.64 9.98
N PRO A 154 -18.22 -7.15 11.22
CA PRO A 154 -19.53 -7.47 11.78
C PRO A 154 -20.43 -6.25 11.87
N THR A 155 -21.73 -6.50 11.85
CA THR A 155 -22.74 -5.49 12.21
C THR A 155 -22.79 -5.32 13.73
N GLY A 156 -23.05 -4.10 14.22
CA GLY A 156 -23.28 -3.88 15.65
C GLY A 156 -22.02 -3.79 16.51
N LEU A 157 -20.86 -3.49 15.93
CA LEU A 157 -19.66 -3.17 16.72
C LEU A 157 -19.92 -1.96 17.64
N VAL A 158 -19.29 -1.96 18.80
CA VAL A 158 -19.54 -1.02 19.92
C VAL A 158 -19.25 0.45 19.58
N MET A 159 -18.55 0.72 18.48
CA MET A 159 -18.16 2.06 18.06
C MET A 159 -18.00 2.12 16.55
N LYS A 160 -17.92 3.34 15.99
CA LYS A 160 -17.65 3.56 14.56
C LYS A 160 -16.14 3.50 14.25
N PRO A 161 -15.73 3.19 13.01
CA PRO A 161 -14.33 3.19 12.61
C PRO A 161 -13.63 4.53 12.84
N THR A 162 -14.34 5.64 12.61
CA THR A 162 -13.80 6.99 12.83
C THR A 162 -13.43 7.25 14.28
N GLN A 163 -14.19 6.69 15.23
CA GLN A 163 -13.87 6.77 16.66
C GLN A 163 -12.69 5.87 17.01
N ALA A 164 -12.55 4.71 16.35
CA ALA A 164 -11.44 3.79 16.59
C ALA A 164 -10.08 4.38 16.19
N TYR A 165 -10.03 5.19 15.13
CA TYR A 165 -8.82 5.92 14.74
C TYR A 165 -8.33 6.91 15.82
N GLU A 166 -9.21 7.31 16.74
CA GLU A 166 -8.92 8.17 17.89
C GLU A 166 -8.43 7.42 19.14
N GLN A 167 -8.55 6.10 19.18
CA GLN A 167 -8.33 5.32 20.40
C GLN A 167 -7.00 4.55 20.46
N LEU A 168 -6.13 4.69 19.45
CA LEU A 168 -4.81 4.09 19.54
C LEU A 168 -3.99 4.81 20.61
N THR A 169 -3.59 4.09 21.65
CA THR A 169 -2.78 4.63 22.75
C THR A 169 -1.35 4.10 22.70
N PHE A 170 -0.42 4.83 23.30
CA PHE A 170 0.96 4.40 23.42
C PHE A 170 1.43 4.50 24.87
N SER A 171 2.24 3.52 25.29
CA SER A 171 2.90 3.52 26.59
C SER A 171 4.38 3.16 26.43
N TYR A 172 5.25 3.77 27.23
CA TYR A 172 6.66 3.42 27.26
C TYR A 172 7.03 2.69 28.54
N LYS A 173 7.66 1.52 28.42
CA LYS A 173 8.15 0.73 29.56
C LYS A 173 9.36 -0.10 29.15
N ASN A 174 10.41 -0.10 29.98
CA ASN A 174 11.59 -0.96 29.84
C ASN A 174 12.24 -0.92 28.44
N GLY A 175 12.43 0.27 27.84
CA GLY A 175 13.05 0.39 26.51
C GLY A 175 12.14 0.00 25.35
N ASN A 176 10.83 -0.05 25.57
CA ASN A 176 9.86 -0.38 24.54
C ASN A 176 8.72 0.63 24.54
N VAL A 177 8.24 0.98 23.35
CA VAL A 177 6.95 1.62 23.15
C VAL A 177 5.95 0.57 22.73
N THR A 178 4.83 0.49 23.46
CA THR A 178 3.71 -0.40 23.15
C THR A 178 2.56 0.43 22.59
N ALA A 179 2.11 0.10 21.38
CA ALA A 179 0.88 0.62 20.79
C ALA A 179 -0.28 -0.31 21.19
N ASN A 180 -1.30 0.22 21.86
CA ASN A 180 -2.46 -0.55 22.31
C ASN A 180 -3.70 -0.15 21.52
N ASN A 181 -4.44 -1.15 21.05
CA ASN A 181 -5.70 -0.98 20.34
C ASN A 181 -6.83 -1.65 21.12
N ASP A 182 -7.61 -0.84 21.83
CA ASP A 182 -8.77 -1.30 22.60
C ASP A 182 -10.07 -1.33 21.76
N SER A 183 -9.97 -1.06 20.45
CA SER A 183 -11.11 -1.04 19.55
C SER A 183 -11.36 -2.40 18.87
N PRO A 184 -12.59 -2.63 18.35
CA PRO A 184 -12.90 -3.83 17.57
C PRO A 184 -12.33 -3.82 16.13
N TYR A 185 -11.53 -2.82 15.77
CA TYR A 185 -11.04 -2.60 14.40
C TYR A 185 -9.55 -2.87 14.27
N PHE A 186 -9.09 -3.28 13.08
CA PHE A 186 -7.66 -3.30 12.77
C PHE A 186 -7.16 -1.88 12.48
N LEU A 187 -6.16 -1.41 13.23
CA LEU A 187 -5.57 -0.09 13.04
C LEU A 187 -4.24 -0.21 12.28
N SER A 188 -4.24 0.20 11.01
CA SER A 188 -3.03 0.20 10.17
C SER A 188 -2.28 1.53 10.29
N LEU A 189 -1.01 1.47 10.70
CA LEU A 189 -0.11 2.61 10.74
C LEU A 189 0.31 3.00 9.32
N ALA A 190 0.09 4.25 8.95
CA ALA A 190 0.65 4.88 7.76
C ALA A 190 2.07 5.40 8.04
N SER A 191 2.28 5.92 9.24
CA SER A 191 3.58 6.39 9.74
C SER A 191 3.64 6.23 11.26
N LEU A 192 4.85 6.00 11.76
CA LEU A 192 5.14 5.97 13.20
C LEU A 192 6.52 6.58 13.43
N THR A 193 6.59 7.53 14.35
CA THR A 193 7.83 8.20 14.76
C THR A 193 7.92 8.12 16.28
N LEU A 194 9.04 7.59 16.77
CA LEU A 194 9.38 7.46 18.18
C LEU A 194 10.50 8.46 18.49
N GLY A 195 10.20 9.53 19.21
CA GLY A 195 11.09 10.68 19.38
C GLY A 195 11.43 11.31 18.02
N THR A 196 12.71 11.25 17.65
CA THR A 196 13.21 11.72 16.34
C THR A 196 13.34 10.62 15.29
N HIS A 197 13.09 9.35 15.67
CA HIS A 197 13.30 8.20 14.80
C HIS A 197 12.02 7.76 14.09
N SER A 198 12.01 7.79 12.76
CA SER A 198 10.92 7.24 11.95
C SER A 198 11.06 5.72 11.85
N VAL A 199 10.05 4.99 12.29
CA VAL A 199 10.03 3.52 12.25
C VAL A 199 9.77 3.04 10.82
N ASN A 200 10.58 2.09 10.35
CA ASN A 200 10.36 1.44 9.06
C ASN A 200 9.27 0.37 9.17
N LEU A 201 8.03 0.76 8.88
CA LEU A 201 6.83 -0.10 8.94
C LEU A 201 6.81 -1.27 7.93
N ASN A 202 7.80 -1.38 7.03
CA ASN A 202 7.96 -2.55 6.17
C ASN A 202 8.74 -3.70 6.84
N GLN A 203 9.45 -3.41 7.94
CA GLN A 203 10.29 -4.37 8.65
C GLN A 203 9.68 -4.82 9.98
N VAL A 204 8.63 -4.14 10.44
CA VAL A 204 7.95 -4.40 11.71
C VAL A 204 6.43 -4.47 11.49
N PRO A 205 5.64 -5.01 12.44
CA PRO A 205 4.19 -5.02 12.32
C PRO A 205 3.62 -3.61 12.17
N SER A 206 3.02 -3.33 11.01
CA SER A 206 2.41 -2.04 10.66
C SER A 206 0.92 -1.96 10.96
N MET A 207 0.38 -2.94 11.67
CA MET A 207 -1.04 -3.02 11.98
C MET A 207 -1.25 -3.62 13.36
N VAL A 208 -2.10 -2.96 14.15
CA VAL A 208 -2.48 -3.42 15.48
C VAL A 208 -3.86 -4.10 15.36
N ALA A 209 -3.94 -5.35 15.78
CA ALA A 209 -5.18 -6.14 15.72
C ALA A 209 -6.21 -5.64 16.75
N PRO A 210 -7.51 -5.95 16.59
CA PRO A 210 -8.53 -5.63 17.58
C PRO A 210 -8.19 -6.18 18.97
N TYR A 211 -8.35 -5.36 19.99
CA TYR A 211 -8.10 -5.72 21.40
C TYR A 211 -6.72 -6.33 21.64
N SER A 212 -5.70 -5.74 21.00
CA SER A 212 -4.33 -6.25 21.00
C SER A 212 -3.32 -5.11 21.02
N SER A 213 -2.06 -5.46 21.22
CA SER A 213 -0.95 -4.50 21.23
C SER A 213 0.20 -4.94 20.32
N VAL A 214 1.01 -3.97 19.89
CA VAL A 214 2.27 -4.18 19.18
C VAL A 214 3.39 -3.46 19.93
N VAL A 215 4.54 -4.12 20.06
CA VAL A 215 5.69 -3.60 20.79
C VAL A 215 6.79 -3.19 19.81
N PHE A 216 7.35 -2.00 20.00
CA PHE A 216 8.47 -1.45 19.26
C PHE A 216 9.63 -1.19 20.21
N ALA A 217 10.75 -1.87 19.99
CA ALA A 217 11.98 -1.61 20.72
C ALA A 217 12.54 -0.25 20.33
N THR A 218 12.85 0.59 21.31
CA THR A 218 13.37 1.94 21.07
C THR A 218 14.18 2.42 22.27
N PRO A 219 15.22 3.25 22.05
CA PRO A 219 15.79 4.06 23.12
C PRO A 219 14.71 4.87 23.86
N PRO A 220 15.01 5.40 25.06
CA PRO A 220 14.10 6.29 25.77
C PRO A 220 13.63 7.44 24.86
N VAL A 221 12.32 7.53 24.71
CA VAL A 221 11.64 8.54 23.90
C VAL A 221 10.61 9.25 24.75
N THR A 222 10.45 10.56 24.53
CA THR A 222 9.50 11.41 25.25
C THR A 222 8.27 11.74 24.42
N GLN A 223 8.26 11.37 23.14
CA GLN A 223 7.21 11.72 22.20
C GLN A 223 6.95 10.56 21.23
N VAL A 224 5.69 10.35 20.89
CA VAL A 224 5.26 9.44 19.83
C VAL A 224 4.37 10.21 18.87
N SER A 225 4.66 10.10 17.57
CA SER A 225 3.79 10.64 16.52
C SER A 225 3.39 9.56 15.53
N TRP A 226 2.14 9.56 15.08
CA TRP A 226 1.64 8.55 14.16
C TRP A 226 0.53 9.07 13.26
N GLN A 227 0.30 8.34 12.18
CA GLN A 227 -0.86 8.48 11.31
C GLN A 227 -1.41 7.09 10.98
N LEU A 228 -2.71 7.00 10.75
CA LEU A 228 -3.38 5.75 10.40
C LEU A 228 -3.88 5.79 8.95
N ILE A 229 -4.07 4.61 8.38
CA ILE A 229 -4.76 4.43 7.09
C ILE A 229 -6.23 4.16 7.38
N THR A 230 -7.09 5.02 6.86
CA THR A 230 -8.56 4.92 6.95
C THR A 230 -9.11 3.79 6.08
N ASP A 231 -10.41 3.51 6.18
CA ASP A 231 -11.12 2.54 5.34
C ASP A 231 -11.03 2.86 3.84
N TYR A 232 -10.96 4.15 3.50
CA TYR A 232 -10.88 4.64 2.12
C TYR A 232 -9.45 4.69 1.57
N GLY A 233 -8.45 4.30 2.38
CA GLY A 233 -7.05 4.33 1.99
C GLY A 233 -6.36 5.70 2.18
N SER A 234 -7.10 6.73 2.59
CA SER A 234 -6.52 8.03 2.98
C SER A 234 -5.78 7.92 4.31
N VAL A 235 -4.85 8.84 4.53
CA VAL A 235 -4.07 8.94 5.76
C VAL A 235 -4.76 9.93 6.71
N THR A 236 -4.86 9.59 8.00
CA THR A 236 -5.42 10.50 9.03
C THR A 236 -4.49 11.69 9.25
N GLU A 237 -5.01 12.72 9.94
CA GLU A 237 -4.16 13.74 10.54
C GLU A 237 -3.12 13.12 11.47
N ARG A 238 -1.97 13.79 11.57
CA ARG A 238 -0.88 13.36 12.44
C ARG A 238 -1.26 13.64 13.88
N LYS A 239 -1.18 12.61 14.70
CA LYS A 239 -1.28 12.72 16.15
C LYS A 239 0.08 12.64 16.77
N THR A 240 0.23 13.37 17.86
CA THR A 240 1.46 13.42 18.64
C THR A 240 1.09 13.46 20.10
N ILE A 241 1.69 12.56 20.89
CA ILE A 241 1.54 12.55 22.35
C ILE A 241 2.92 12.58 22.99
N SER A 242 3.00 13.23 24.14
CA SER A 242 4.15 13.10 25.04
C SER A 242 3.97 11.84 25.88
N ILE A 243 5.02 11.04 26.00
CA ILE A 243 5.05 9.84 26.84
C ILE A 243 6.09 10.03 27.94
N SER A 244 5.65 9.95 29.20
CA SER A 244 6.58 10.02 30.33
C SER A 244 7.28 8.67 30.47
N SER A 245 8.61 8.68 30.30
CA SER A 245 9.44 7.51 30.60
C SER A 245 9.34 7.22 32.09
N THR A 246 8.45 6.32 32.48
CA THR A 246 8.28 5.98 33.89
C THR A 246 9.44 5.07 34.31
N LYS A 247 10.56 5.66 34.73
CA LYS A 247 11.49 5.00 35.65
C LYS A 247 10.76 4.90 36.98
N ASN A 248 10.15 3.75 37.25
CA ASN A 248 9.43 3.39 38.50
C ASN A 248 8.00 3.95 38.65
N GLY A 249 7.03 3.26 38.03
CA GLY A 249 5.79 2.87 38.69
C GLY A 249 4.76 3.90 39.18
N LYS A 250 4.77 5.18 38.79
CA LYS A 250 3.59 6.06 38.97
C LYS A 250 3.45 7.05 37.80
N ILE A 251 2.30 7.05 37.14
CA ILE A 251 1.89 8.07 36.16
C ILE A 251 0.64 8.75 36.73
N THR A 252 0.71 10.07 36.86
CA THR A 252 -0.46 10.97 36.82
C THR A 252 -0.42 11.64 35.45
N ALA A 253 -1.54 11.58 34.71
CA ALA A 253 -1.69 12.28 33.44
C ALA A 253 -1.94 13.77 33.71
N GLU A 254 -1.21 14.65 33.01
CA GLU A 254 -1.56 16.07 32.92
C GLU A 254 -2.10 16.34 31.51
N LYS A 255 -3.15 17.15 31.47
CA LYS A 255 -4.13 17.31 30.38
C LYS A 255 -3.68 18.33 29.34
#